data_AF-A0A6H9V2K3-F1
#
_entry.id   AF-A0A6H9V2K3-F1
#
_cell.length_a   1.000
_cell.length_b   1.000
_cell.length_c   1.000
_cell.angle_alpha   90.00
_cell.angle_beta   90.00
_cell.angle_gamma   90.00
#
_symmetry.space_group_name_H-M   'P 1'
#
loop_
_entity.id
_entity.type
_entity.pdbx_description
1 polymer ?
#
loop_
_entity_poly.entity_id
_entity_poly.type
_entity_poly.pdbx_seq_one_letter_code
_entity_poly.pdbx_strand_id
1 'polypeptide(L)'
;MTTVPGRGLRPRVSEPPGYHSHKDDHLSRLNKIEGQVRGVARMVDEDRYCIDVLTQIGAVTRALQEVALGLLDDHSRNCLLTAACSDPEEADTRLDELALAMRRLTRM
;
A
#
# COMPACT_ATOMS: atom_id res chain seq x y z
N MET A 1 7.67 -15.15 -40.33
CA MET A 1 6.34 -14.62 -39.94
C MET A 1 5.78 -15.48 -38.82
N THR A 2 6.08 -15.15 -37.57
CA THR A 2 5.23 -15.52 -36.42
C THR A 2 5.36 -14.40 -35.41
N THR A 3 4.44 -13.45 -35.49
CA THR A 3 4.24 -12.38 -34.51
C THR A 3 3.64 -13.00 -33.25
N VAL A 4 4.36 -12.93 -32.13
CA VAL A 4 3.80 -13.17 -30.79
C VAL A 4 2.94 -11.94 -30.45
N PRO A 5 1.64 -12.07 -30.19
CA PRO A 5 0.81 -10.91 -29.87
C PRO A 5 1.17 -10.45 -28.45
N GLY A 6 1.42 -9.14 -28.32
CA GLY A 6 1.71 -8.49 -27.05
C GLY A 6 0.62 -8.78 -26.03
N ARG A 7 1.04 -9.29 -24.87
CA ARG A 7 0.18 -9.53 -23.70
C ARG A 7 -0.25 -8.18 -23.15
N GLY A 8 -1.33 -7.64 -23.71
CA GLY A 8 -1.97 -6.42 -23.24
C GLY A 8 -2.39 -6.59 -21.78
N LEU A 9 -1.84 -5.75 -20.90
CA LEU A 9 -2.26 -5.63 -19.52
C LEU A 9 -3.73 -5.16 -19.53
N ARG A 10 -4.68 -6.10 -19.44
CA ARG A 10 -6.09 -5.74 -19.27
C ARG A 10 -6.24 -5.10 -17.88
N PRO A 11 -6.90 -3.94 -17.75
CA PRO A 11 -7.25 -3.43 -16.43
C PRO A 11 -8.28 -4.40 -15.81
N ARG A 12 -7.93 -5.06 -14.70
CA ARG A 12 -8.88 -5.83 -13.90
C ARG A 12 -9.85 -4.85 -13.23
N VAL A 13 -11.05 -4.71 -13.78
CA VAL A 13 -12.23 -4.11 -13.14
C VAL A 13 -13.12 -5.32 -12.77
N SER A 14 -13.60 -5.59 -11.56
CA SER A 14 -13.70 -4.87 -10.29
C SER A 14 -14.08 -5.87 -9.19
N GLU A 15 -13.13 -6.52 -8.53
CA GLU A 15 -13.37 -7.04 -7.17
C GLU A 15 -13.39 -5.82 -6.23
N PRO A 16 -14.32 -5.75 -5.24
CA PRO A 16 -14.29 -4.67 -4.26
C PRO A 16 -12.88 -4.62 -3.66
N PRO A 17 -12.22 -3.44 -3.62
CA PRO A 17 -10.86 -3.35 -3.13
C PRO A 17 -10.74 -4.04 -1.77
N GLY A 18 -9.72 -4.89 -1.60
CA GLY A 18 -9.58 -5.79 -0.44
C GLY A 18 -9.66 -5.11 0.92
N TYR A 19 -9.43 -3.79 0.98
CA TYR A 19 -9.52 -2.95 2.18
C TYR A 19 -10.95 -2.51 2.55
N HIS A 20 -12.00 -2.96 1.85
CA HIS A 20 -13.37 -2.48 2.07
C HIS A 20 -13.85 -2.63 3.52
N SER A 21 -13.38 -3.65 4.24
CA SER A 21 -13.70 -3.91 5.65
C SER A 21 -13.13 -2.87 6.62
N HIS A 22 -12.00 -2.24 6.28
CA HIS A 22 -11.29 -1.29 7.14
C HIS A 22 -11.06 0.07 6.46
N LYS A 23 -11.89 0.41 5.46
CA LYS A 23 -11.76 1.64 4.67
C LYS A 23 -11.71 2.89 5.55
N ASP A 24 -12.60 3.00 6.52
CA ASP A 24 -12.68 4.18 7.39
C ASP A 24 -11.44 4.32 8.31
N ASP A 25 -10.88 3.19 8.75
CA ASP A 25 -9.64 3.17 9.53
C ASP A 25 -8.46 3.65 8.70
N HIS A 26 -8.35 3.19 7.45
CA HIS A 26 -7.30 3.63 6.52
C HIS A 26 -7.42 5.12 6.20
N LEU A 27 -8.64 5.60 5.94
CA LEU A 27 -8.89 7.03 5.71
C LEU A 27 -8.55 7.88 6.94
N SER A 28 -8.91 7.42 8.13
CA SER A 28 -8.58 8.10 9.39
C SER A 28 -7.07 8.24 9.58
N ARG A 29 -6.30 7.18 9.30
CA ARG A 29 -4.83 7.21 9.36
C ARG A 29 -4.23 8.15 8.30
N LEU A 30 -4.71 8.07 7.06
CA LEU A 30 -4.26 8.93 5.97
C LEU A 30 -4.51 10.42 6.26
N ASN A 31 -5.68 10.76 6.81
CA ASN A 31 -6.00 12.14 7.21
C ASN A 31 -5.05 12.67 8.31
N LYS A 32 -4.64 11.81 9.25
CA LYS A 32 -3.62 12.18 10.26
C LYS A 32 -2.26 12.43 9.62
N ILE A 33 -1.86 11.56 8.69
CA ILE A 33 -0.60 11.68 7.93
C ILE A 33 -0.57 12.99 7.13
N GLU A 34 -1.67 13.37 6.47
CA GLU A 34 -1.80 14.66 5.78
C GLU A 34 -1.53 15.83 6.74
N GLY A 35 -2.11 15.77 7.94
CA GLY A 35 -1.85 16.74 9.01
C GLY A 35 -0.38 16.81 9.42
N GLN A 36 0.30 15.67 9.52
CA GLN A 36 1.73 15.62 9.84
C GLN A 36 2.58 16.22 8.71
N VAL A 37 2.27 15.93 7.44
CA VAL A 37 2.97 16.51 6.28
C VAL A 37 2.81 18.03 6.26
N ARG A 38 1.60 18.56 6.52
CA ARG A 38 1.41 20.01 6.70
C ARG A 38 2.23 20.57 7.86
N GLY A 39 2.35 19.82 8.94
CA GLY A 39 3.22 20.16 10.07
C GLY A 39 4.68 20.29 9.64
N VAL A 40 5.22 19.30 8.92
CA VAL A 40 6.58 19.32 8.37
C VAL A 40 6.80 20.54 7.47
N ALA A 41 5.85 20.84 6.56
CA ALA A 41 5.95 22.01 5.69
C ALA A 41 6.05 23.31 6.49
N ARG A 42 5.27 23.46 7.57
CA ARG A 42 5.36 24.62 8.47
C ARG A 42 6.69 24.68 9.20
N MET A 43 7.24 23.55 9.65
CA MET A 43 8.55 23.54 10.31
C MET A 43 9.66 24.05 9.39
N VAL A 44 9.57 23.75 8.09
CA VAL A 44 10.51 24.27 7.08
C VAL A 44 10.31 25.77 6.87
N ASP A 45 9.06 26.23 6.75
CA ASP A 45 8.72 27.65 6.62
C ASP A 45 9.18 28.49 7.83
N GLU A 46 9.19 27.90 9.02
CA GLU A 46 9.64 28.50 10.28
C GLU A 46 11.16 28.34 10.52
N ASP A 47 11.94 27.89 9.53
CA ASP A 47 13.39 27.66 9.64
C ASP A 47 13.80 26.81 10.87
N ARG A 48 12.99 25.80 11.22
CA ARG A 48 13.26 24.94 12.38
C ARG A 48 14.51 24.08 12.18
N TYR A 49 15.11 23.69 13.31
CA TYR A 49 16.31 22.87 13.32
C TYR A 49 16.16 21.61 12.48
N CYS A 50 17.12 21.39 11.58
CA CYS A 50 17.05 20.34 10.56
C CYS A 50 16.81 18.94 11.15
N ILE A 51 17.37 18.63 12.33
CA ILE A 51 17.17 17.32 12.97
C ILE A 51 15.72 17.12 13.39
N ASP A 52 15.04 18.16 13.89
CA ASP A 52 13.61 18.06 14.26
C ASP A 52 12.74 17.79 13.02
N VAL A 53 13.04 18.48 11.90
CA VAL A 53 12.34 18.28 10.63
C VAL A 53 12.55 16.85 10.14
N LEU A 54 13.79 16.34 10.16
CA LEU A 54 14.10 14.96 9.77
C LEU A 54 13.42 13.93 10.69
N THR A 55 13.34 14.20 12.00
CA THR A 55 12.60 13.35 12.94
C THR A 55 11.12 13.28 12.58
N GLN A 56 10.49 14.41 12.25
CA GLN A 56 9.07 14.41 11.85
C GLN A 56 8.84 13.74 10.49
N ILE A 57 9.75 13.92 9.52
CA ILE A 57 9.70 13.16 8.26
C ILE A 57 9.77 11.65 8.55
N GLY A 58 10.67 11.22 9.43
CA GLY A 58 10.75 9.82 9.85
C GLY A 58 9.46 9.30 10.47
N ALA A 59 8.75 10.13 11.25
CA ALA A 59 7.44 9.77 11.82
C ALA A 59 6.36 9.61 10.74
N VAL A 60 6.32 10.51 9.74
CA VAL A 60 5.41 10.41 8.58
C VAL A 60 5.68 9.14 7.79
N THR A 61 6.94 8.83 7.50
CA THR A 61 7.33 7.62 6.76
C THR A 61 6.86 6.35 7.47
N ARG A 62 7.06 6.26 8.80
CA ARG A 62 6.58 5.12 9.60
C ARG A 62 5.06 4.99 9.57
N ALA A 63 4.33 6.10 9.70
CA ALA A 63 2.87 6.08 9.64
C ALA A 63 2.36 5.60 8.26
N LEU A 64 3.02 6.00 7.16
CA LEU A 64 2.72 5.49 5.82
C LEU A 64 3.00 3.99 5.69
N GLN A 65 4.11 3.51 6.26
CA GLN A 65 4.44 2.08 6.29
C GLN A 65 3.36 1.28 7.03
N GLU A 66 2.85 1.78 8.16
CA GLU A 66 1.76 1.13 8.92
C GLU A 66 0.45 1.05 8.12
N VAL A 67 0.08 2.11 7.38
CA VAL A 67 -1.08 2.07 6.49
C VAL A 67 -0.88 1.04 5.39
N ALA A 68 0.29 1.02 4.77
CA ALA A 68 0.58 0.09 3.70
C ALA A 68 0.56 -1.38 4.15
N LEU A 69 1.10 -1.67 5.35
CA LEU A 69 1.02 -3.00 5.96
C LEU A 69 -0.44 -3.39 6.28
N GLY A 70 -1.25 -2.45 6.76
CA GLY A 70 -2.68 -2.70 7.00
C GLY A 70 -3.44 -3.04 5.71
N LEU A 71 -3.22 -2.27 4.64
CA LEU A 71 -3.81 -2.55 3.33
C LEU A 71 -3.38 -3.91 2.77
N LEU A 72 -2.13 -4.30 3.02
CA LEU A 72 -1.59 -5.59 2.63
C LEU A 72 -2.23 -6.74 3.41
N ASP A 73 -2.40 -6.60 4.73
CA ASP A 73 -3.08 -7.59 5.58
C ASP A 73 -4.52 -7.81 5.09
N ASP A 74 -5.27 -6.72 4.88
CA ASP A 74 -6.64 -6.78 4.36
C ASP A 74 -6.71 -7.48 2.99
N HIS A 75 -5.80 -7.12 2.09
CA HIS A 75 -5.73 -7.75 0.77
C HIS A 75 -5.40 -9.25 0.88
N SER A 76 -4.43 -9.62 1.71
CA SER A 76 -4.02 -11.02 1.88
C SER A 76 -5.15 -11.87 2.49
N ARG A 77 -5.88 -11.35 3.48
CA ARG A 77 -7.00 -12.06 4.09
C ARG A 77 -8.12 -12.31 3.09
N ASN A 78 -8.53 -11.29 2.34
CA ASN A 78 -9.63 -11.45 1.38
C ASN A 78 -9.21 -12.26 0.14
N CYS A 79 -8.03 -12.04 -0.44
CA CYS A 79 -7.63 -12.73 -1.67
C CYS A 79 -7.18 -14.17 -1.44
N LEU A 80 -6.46 -14.47 -0.35
CA LEU A 80 -5.91 -15.81 -0.14
C LEU A 80 -6.95 -16.78 0.42
N LEU A 81 -7.85 -16.34 1.31
CA LEU A 81 -8.93 -17.21 1.80
C LEU A 81 -9.89 -17.60 0.67
N THR A 82 -10.19 -16.67 -0.24
CA THR A 82 -11.08 -16.96 -1.38
C THR A 82 -10.38 -17.80 -2.46
N ALA A 83 -9.11 -17.52 -2.78
CA ALA A 83 -8.37 -18.28 -3.79
C ALA A 83 -8.00 -19.71 -3.33
N ALA A 84 -7.61 -19.90 -2.06
CA ALA A 84 -7.27 -21.22 -1.52
C ALA A 84 -8.46 -22.19 -1.49
N CYS A 85 -9.69 -21.68 -1.43
CA CYS A 85 -10.90 -22.49 -1.55
C CYS A 85 -11.28 -22.82 -3.01
N SER A 86 -10.64 -22.20 -4.00
CA SER A 86 -11.05 -22.25 -5.41
C SER A 86 -10.09 -23.09 -6.27
N ASP A 87 -8.82 -22.69 -6.40
CA ASP A 87 -7.82 -23.36 -7.27
C ASP A 87 -6.38 -23.12 -6.76
N PRO A 88 -5.57 -24.18 -6.56
CA PRO A 88 -4.15 -24.05 -6.19
C PRO A 88 -3.31 -23.17 -7.12
N GLU A 89 -3.56 -23.20 -8.44
CA GLU A 89 -2.77 -22.43 -9.43
C GLU A 89 -3.11 -20.93 -9.37
N GLU A 90 -4.39 -20.61 -9.08
CA GLU A 90 -4.83 -19.24 -8.83
C GLU A 90 -4.25 -18.69 -7.51
N ALA A 91 -4.17 -19.54 -6.47
CA ALA A 91 -3.57 -19.17 -5.20
C ALA A 91 -2.08 -18.79 -5.34
N ASP A 92 -1.31 -19.54 -6.13
CA ASP A 92 0.11 -19.27 -6.37
C ASP A 92 0.32 -17.93 -7.11
N THR A 93 -0.53 -17.66 -8.11
CA THR A 93 -0.51 -16.36 -8.82
C THR A 93 -0.81 -15.18 -7.88
N ARG A 94 -1.78 -15.31 -6.97
CA ARG A 94 -2.11 -14.24 -6.01
C ARG A 94 -1.02 -14.07 -4.94
N LEU A 95 -0.31 -15.14 -4.57
CA LEU A 95 0.87 -15.08 -3.69
C LEU A 95 2.02 -14.29 -4.32
N ASP A 96 2.29 -14.48 -5.62
CA ASP A 96 3.31 -13.72 -6.34
C ASP A 96 3.01 -12.21 -6.39
N GLU A 97 1.75 -11.83 -6.60
CA GLU A 97 1.32 -10.43 -6.56
C GLU A 97 1.54 -9.80 -5.17
N LEU A 98 1.20 -10.53 -4.11
CA LEU A 98 1.42 -10.12 -2.72
C LEU A 98 2.92 -9.95 -2.43
N ALA A 99 3.74 -10.90 -2.84
CA ALA A 99 5.19 -10.86 -2.65
C ALA A 99 5.81 -9.66 -3.37
N LEU A 100 5.32 -9.30 -4.56
CA LEU A 100 5.74 -8.11 -5.28
C LEU A 100 5.36 -6.82 -4.55
N ALA A 101 4.15 -6.74 -4.00
CA ALA A 101 3.72 -5.60 -3.19
C ALA A 101 4.59 -5.44 -1.93
N MET A 102 4.87 -6.53 -1.21
CA MET A 102 5.77 -6.54 -0.05
C MET A 102 7.17 -6.01 -0.39
N ARG A 103 7.74 -6.45 -1.54
CA ARG A 103 9.07 -6.00 -1.99
C ARG A 103 9.13 -4.49 -2.29
N ARG A 104 8.01 -3.86 -2.66
CA ARG A 104 7.96 -2.41 -2.86
C ARG A 104 7.97 -1.67 -1.52
N LEU A 105 7.32 -2.22 -0.50
CA LEU A 105 7.26 -1.64 0.85
C LEU A 105 8.60 -1.67 1.58
N THR A 106 9.41 -2.71 1.38
CA THR A 106 10.72 -2.84 2.04
C THR A 106 11.83 -1.99 1.41
N ARG A 107 11.55 -1.28 0.33
CA ARG A 107 12.49 -0.37 -0.35
C ARG A 107 12.20 1.12 -0.11
N MET A 108 11.19 1.46 0.69
CA MET A 108 10.87 2.82 1.14
C MET A 108 11.64 3.18 2.41
#